data_AF-A0A957A7C0-F1
#
_entry.id   AF-A0A957A7C0-F1
#
_cell.length_a   1.000
_cell.length_b   1.000
_cell.length_c   1.000
_cell.angle_alpha   90.00
_cell.angle_beta   90.00
_cell.angle_gamma   90.00
#
_symmetry.space_group_name_H-M   'P 1'
#
loop_
_entity.id
_entity.type
_entity.pdbx_description
1 polymer ?
#
loop_
_entity_poly.entity_id
_entity_poly.type
_entity_poly.pdbx_seq_one_letter_code
_entity_poly.pdbx_strand_id
1 'polypeptide(L)'
;MRQNRVLIAVLVLGLLGSLGILVIARSADREPRPDDVAIRVNGVEVTFAELELRRRAIDAGQSVTERFRAGEDFGMPPEVVKQQRMFADLFAPFEPRADDQTAFVADVIANAAALATARERGLDPTDAELESQTLTVALLRQQLLSSDIPETGLARATFEAQIDALGDEMDAYLRLLARDGIARNALAHDLDLAPTELGVMPLILAMEAADDAQIEIHPSLGVDVADVRAFLEAQSRSMRALLTVQGAMLPDAGLVDD
;
A
#
# COMPACT_ATOMS: atom_id res chain seq x y z
N MET A 1 -29.79 29.62 -46.38
CA MET A 1 -29.22 29.84 -45.03
C MET A 1 -29.03 28.57 -44.17
N ARG A 2 -29.54 27.38 -44.55
CA ARG A 2 -29.36 26.15 -43.74
C ARG A 2 -28.05 25.37 -43.99
N GLN A 3 -27.42 25.51 -45.16
CA GLN A 3 -26.17 24.80 -45.49
C GLN A 3 -24.93 25.32 -44.74
N ASN A 4 -24.85 26.62 -44.42
CA ASN A 4 -23.68 27.17 -43.69
C ASN A 4 -23.61 26.75 -42.22
N ARG A 5 -24.73 26.30 -41.60
CA ARG A 5 -24.74 25.89 -40.19
C ARG A 5 -24.18 24.48 -39.97
N VAL A 6 -24.33 23.60 -40.95
CA VAL A 6 -23.80 22.23 -40.90
C VAL A 6 -22.28 22.23 -41.09
N LEU A 7 -21.76 23.07 -41.98
CA LEU A 7 -20.31 23.17 -42.23
C LEU A 7 -19.54 23.69 -41.00
N ILE A 8 -20.10 24.67 -40.28
CA ILE A 8 -19.50 25.22 -39.05
C ILE A 8 -19.54 24.19 -37.91
N ALA A 9 -20.64 23.43 -37.77
CA ALA A 9 -20.75 22.39 -36.75
C ALA A 9 -19.70 21.27 -36.95
N VAL A 10 -19.46 20.85 -38.20
CA VAL A 10 -18.45 19.83 -38.53
C VAL A 10 -17.03 20.35 -38.31
N LEU A 11 -16.76 21.63 -38.62
CA LEU A 11 -15.44 22.25 -38.37
C LEU A 11 -15.15 22.41 -36.87
N VAL A 12 -16.14 22.79 -36.06
CA VAL A 12 -15.99 22.93 -34.60
C VAL A 12 -15.83 21.57 -33.92
N LEU A 13 -16.56 20.54 -34.35
CA LEU A 13 -16.38 19.17 -33.86
C LEU A 13 -15.03 18.57 -34.28
N GLY A 14 -14.55 18.87 -35.50
CA GLY A 14 -13.21 18.47 -35.95
C GLY A 14 -12.07 19.15 -35.19
N LEU A 15 -12.24 20.42 -34.81
CA LEU A 15 -11.28 21.18 -33.99
C LEU A 15 -11.29 20.73 -32.52
N LEU A 16 -12.45 20.39 -31.96
CA LEU A 16 -12.55 19.85 -30.60
C LEU A 16 -12.03 18.41 -30.50
N GLY A 17 -12.26 17.57 -31.52
CA GLY A 17 -11.72 16.21 -31.58
C GLY A 17 -10.19 16.19 -31.71
N SER A 18 -9.61 17.14 -32.45
CA SER A 18 -8.15 17.28 -32.59
C SER A 18 -7.49 17.94 -31.38
N LEU A 19 -8.16 18.87 -30.68
CA LEU A 19 -7.68 19.36 -29.39
C LEU A 19 -7.73 18.30 -28.29
N GLY A 20 -8.77 17.46 -28.24
CA GLY A 20 -8.88 16.36 -27.26
C GLY A 20 -7.76 15.32 -27.43
N ILE A 21 -7.42 14.97 -28.67
CA ILE A 21 -6.31 14.04 -28.97
C ILE A 21 -4.94 14.69 -28.71
N LEU A 22 -4.79 15.99 -28.96
CA LEU A 22 -3.53 16.69 -28.72
C LEU A 22 -3.26 16.95 -27.23
N VAL A 23 -4.29 17.04 -26.37
CA VAL A 23 -4.12 17.17 -24.91
C VAL A 23 -3.75 15.82 -24.27
N ILE A 24 -4.34 14.71 -24.75
CA ILE A 24 -4.00 13.36 -24.27
C ILE A 24 -2.61 12.91 -24.77
N ALA A 25 -2.20 13.33 -25.97
CA ALA A 25 -0.87 13.00 -26.50
C ALA A 25 0.27 13.83 -25.86
N ARG A 26 -0.02 14.98 -25.24
CA ARG A 26 1.01 15.84 -24.61
C ARG A 26 1.35 15.47 -23.17
N SER A 27 0.53 14.65 -22.50
CA SER A 27 0.81 14.17 -21.15
C SER A 27 1.73 12.95 -21.13
N ALA A 28 1.96 12.27 -22.26
CA ALA A 28 2.78 11.07 -22.32
C ALA A 28 4.31 11.34 -22.34
N ASP A 29 4.75 12.55 -22.71
CA ASP A 29 6.17 12.89 -22.92
C ASP A 29 6.76 13.83 -21.87
N ARG A 30 5.99 14.20 -20.84
CA ARG A 30 6.51 15.01 -19.74
C ARG A 30 6.92 14.09 -18.60
N GLU A 31 8.15 14.27 -18.11
CA GLU A 31 8.60 13.62 -16.88
C GLU A 31 7.59 13.94 -15.75
N PRO A 32 7.06 12.91 -15.06
CA PRO A 32 6.02 13.10 -14.06
C PRO A 32 6.55 13.96 -12.92
N ARG A 33 5.73 14.92 -12.48
CA ARG A 33 6.05 15.76 -11.33
C ARG A 33 5.67 15.05 -10.03
N PRO A 34 6.29 15.40 -8.89
CA PRO A 34 5.96 14.79 -7.60
C PRO A 34 4.47 14.90 -7.22
N ASP A 35 3.83 16.01 -7.56
CA ASP A 35 2.40 16.26 -7.25
C ASP A 35 1.44 15.66 -8.28
N ASP A 36 1.94 15.09 -9.38
CA ASP A 36 1.09 14.46 -10.39
C ASP A 36 0.48 13.18 -9.80
N VAL A 37 -0.78 12.90 -10.16
CA VAL A 37 -1.48 11.67 -9.75
C VAL A 37 -0.88 10.49 -10.48
N ALA A 38 -0.33 9.55 -9.73
CA ALA A 38 0.28 8.34 -10.25
C ALA A 38 -0.73 7.18 -10.30
N ILE A 39 -1.61 7.08 -9.31
CA ILE A 39 -2.64 6.04 -9.22
C ILE A 39 -3.94 6.68 -8.72
N ARG A 40 -5.07 6.28 -9.30
CA ARG A 40 -6.41 6.61 -8.80
C ARG A 40 -7.20 5.32 -8.56
N VAL A 41 -7.83 5.20 -7.40
CA VAL A 41 -8.69 4.06 -7.03
C VAL A 41 -9.94 4.60 -6.37
N ASN A 42 -11.12 4.41 -6.98
CA ASN A 42 -12.42 4.83 -6.42
C ASN A 42 -12.42 6.29 -5.90
N GLY A 43 -11.78 7.20 -6.64
CA GLY A 43 -11.66 8.62 -6.26
C GLY A 43 -10.58 8.96 -5.22
N VAL A 44 -9.87 7.97 -4.68
CA VAL A 44 -8.62 8.18 -3.92
C VAL A 44 -7.47 8.37 -4.91
N GLU A 45 -6.72 9.45 -4.75
CA GLU A 45 -5.56 9.78 -5.58
C GLU A 45 -4.27 9.55 -4.79
N VAL A 46 -3.31 8.87 -5.41
CA VAL A 46 -1.95 8.68 -4.90
C VAL A 46 -0.99 9.37 -5.85
N THR A 47 -0.16 10.27 -5.32
CA THR A 47 0.79 11.06 -6.12
C THR A 47 2.12 10.34 -6.31
N PHE A 48 2.93 10.81 -7.26
CA PHE A 48 4.30 10.30 -7.42
C PHE A 48 5.17 10.53 -6.18
N ALA A 49 4.97 11.63 -5.44
CA ALA A 49 5.64 11.88 -4.17
C ALA A 49 5.27 10.82 -3.12
N GLU A 50 3.99 10.48 -2.98
CA GLU A 50 3.56 9.41 -2.06
C GLU A 50 4.15 8.05 -2.47
N LEU A 51 4.19 7.73 -3.76
CA LEU A 51 4.82 6.50 -4.26
C LEU A 51 6.30 6.45 -3.91
N GLU A 52 7.05 7.53 -4.15
CA GLU A 52 8.49 7.54 -3.90
C GLU A 52 8.83 7.47 -2.41
N LEU A 53 8.00 8.06 -1.56
CA LEU A 53 8.11 7.89 -0.10
C LEU A 53 7.93 6.43 0.31
N ARG A 54 6.89 5.77 -0.19
CA ARG A 54 6.64 4.34 0.10
C ARG A 54 7.79 3.47 -0.43
N ARG A 55 8.25 3.73 -1.64
CA ARG A 55 9.33 2.97 -2.29
C ARG A 55 10.61 3.02 -1.46
N ARG A 56 11.08 4.23 -1.09
CA ARG A 56 12.28 4.38 -0.25
C ARG A 56 12.13 3.71 1.11
N ALA A 57 10.95 3.79 1.72
CA ALA A 57 10.69 3.14 3.01
C ALA A 57 10.73 1.60 2.91
N ILE A 58 10.18 1.04 1.83
CA ILE A 58 10.21 -0.39 1.52
C ILE A 58 11.65 -0.82 1.23
N ASP A 59 12.37 -0.14 0.35
CA ASP A 59 13.76 -0.43 0.00
C ASP A 59 14.67 -0.43 1.24
N ALA A 60 14.51 0.57 2.10
CA ALA A 60 15.26 0.66 3.35
C ALA A 60 14.96 -0.53 4.28
N GLY A 61 13.69 -0.93 4.40
CA GLY A 61 13.31 -2.08 5.22
C GLY A 61 13.76 -3.41 4.62
N GLN A 62 13.68 -3.57 3.30
CA GLN A 62 14.14 -4.77 2.60
C GLN A 62 15.64 -4.95 2.70
N SER A 63 16.42 -3.87 2.56
CA SER A 63 17.87 -3.91 2.76
C SER A 63 18.24 -4.46 4.13
N VAL A 64 17.49 -4.11 5.17
CA VAL A 64 17.69 -4.66 6.53
C VAL A 64 17.29 -6.14 6.60
N THR A 65 16.12 -6.52 6.08
CA THR A 65 15.68 -7.92 6.05
C THR A 65 16.66 -8.81 5.26
N GLU A 66 17.23 -8.32 4.17
CA GLU A 66 18.22 -9.03 3.37
C GLU A 66 19.55 -9.19 4.10
N ARG A 67 20.06 -8.13 4.75
CA ARG A 67 21.25 -8.19 5.62
C ARG A 67 21.05 -9.21 6.76
N PHE A 68 19.86 -9.26 7.33
CA PHE A 68 19.49 -10.25 8.35
C PHE A 68 19.42 -11.69 7.80
N ARG A 69 18.81 -11.89 6.63
CA ARG A 69 18.84 -13.18 5.92
C ARG A 69 20.27 -13.63 5.63
N ALA A 70 21.15 -12.70 5.24
CA ALA A 70 22.57 -12.94 5.01
C ALA A 70 23.36 -13.28 6.29
N GLY A 71 22.76 -13.12 7.48
CA GLY A 71 23.37 -13.46 8.76
C GLY A 71 24.31 -12.40 9.31
N GLU A 72 24.11 -11.14 8.90
CA GLU A 72 24.73 -10.03 9.59
C GLU A 72 24.28 -9.99 11.05
N ASP A 73 25.21 -9.62 11.94
CA ASP A 73 24.95 -9.62 13.38
C ASP A 73 24.24 -8.32 13.79
N PHE A 74 22.99 -8.45 14.21
CA PHE A 74 22.17 -7.36 14.74
C PHE A 74 22.14 -7.35 16.28
N GLY A 75 23.04 -8.09 16.94
CA GLY A 75 23.10 -8.19 18.40
C GLY A 75 21.93 -8.98 19.02
N MET A 76 21.27 -9.83 18.23
CA MET A 76 20.10 -10.61 18.66
C MET A 76 20.48 -12.02 19.14
N PRO A 77 19.77 -12.59 20.15
CA PRO A 77 19.97 -13.98 20.56
C PRO A 77 19.70 -14.99 19.42
N PRO A 78 20.44 -16.11 19.32
CA PRO A 78 20.31 -17.07 18.21
C PRO A 78 18.90 -17.64 17.98
N GLU A 79 18.13 -17.86 19.05
CA GLU A 79 16.75 -18.37 18.95
C GLU A 79 15.80 -17.32 18.35
N VAL A 80 16.00 -16.04 18.68
CA VAL A 80 15.27 -14.92 18.10
C VAL A 80 15.58 -14.82 16.61
N VAL A 81 16.86 -14.97 16.23
CA VAL A 81 17.29 -14.97 14.82
C VAL A 81 16.58 -16.07 14.02
N LYS A 82 16.48 -17.27 14.60
CA LYS A 82 15.82 -18.43 13.96
C LYS A 82 14.32 -18.21 13.77
N GLN A 83 13.62 -17.67 14.77
CA GLN A 83 12.20 -17.36 14.67
C GLN A 83 11.92 -16.25 13.65
N GLN A 84 12.70 -15.16 13.69
CA GLN A 84 12.54 -14.05 12.75
C GLN A 84 12.81 -14.46 11.30
N ARG A 85 13.78 -15.35 11.04
CA ARG A 85 13.98 -15.93 9.70
C ARG A 85 12.80 -16.76 9.24
N MET A 86 12.27 -17.60 10.11
CA MET A 86 11.09 -18.41 9.80
C MET A 86 9.89 -17.52 9.44
N PHE A 87 9.67 -16.42 10.16
CA PHE A 87 8.63 -15.45 9.82
C PHE A 87 8.91 -14.72 8.51
N ALA A 88 10.13 -14.19 8.33
CA ALA A 88 10.53 -13.48 7.12
C ALA A 88 10.44 -14.36 5.86
N ASP A 89 10.68 -15.67 5.97
CA ASP A 89 10.58 -16.61 4.86
C ASP A 89 9.13 -17.01 4.57
N LEU A 90 8.30 -17.13 5.62
CA LEU A 90 6.87 -17.44 5.48
C LEU A 90 6.09 -16.31 4.79
N PHE A 91 6.46 -15.07 5.09
CA PHE A 91 5.78 -13.88 4.57
C PHE A 91 6.46 -13.24 3.35
N ALA A 92 7.68 -13.66 2.98
CA ALA A 92 8.40 -13.17 1.81
C ALA A 92 7.59 -13.11 0.50
N PRO A 93 6.70 -14.08 0.17
CA PRO A 93 5.90 -14.03 -1.06
C PRO A 93 4.83 -12.92 -1.09
N PHE A 94 4.57 -12.30 0.06
CA PHE A 94 3.52 -11.31 0.28
C PHE A 94 4.08 -9.92 0.57
N GLU A 95 5.39 -9.80 0.79
CA GLU A 95 6.05 -8.51 1.02
C GLU A 95 6.12 -7.73 -0.30
N PRO A 96 5.59 -6.49 -0.34
CA PRO A 96 5.79 -5.64 -1.51
C PRO A 96 7.29 -5.39 -1.68
N ARG A 97 7.79 -5.63 -2.90
CA ARG A 97 9.17 -5.31 -3.27
C ARG A 97 9.19 -4.15 -4.24
N ALA A 98 10.07 -3.20 -4.02
CA ALA A 98 10.17 -2.00 -4.85
C ALA A 98 10.76 -2.28 -6.23
N ASP A 99 11.51 -3.38 -6.39
CA ASP A 99 12.03 -3.88 -7.66
C ASP A 99 10.96 -4.64 -8.48
N ASP A 100 9.97 -5.24 -7.80
CA ASP A 100 8.75 -5.75 -8.42
C ASP A 100 7.69 -4.64 -8.51
N GLN A 101 7.83 -3.82 -9.55
CA GLN A 101 6.96 -2.67 -9.80
C GLN A 101 5.46 -3.04 -9.85
N THR A 102 5.09 -4.26 -10.27
CA THR A 102 3.68 -4.70 -10.27
C THR A 102 3.20 -5.00 -8.85
N ALA A 103 4.01 -5.72 -8.06
CA ALA A 103 3.68 -6.01 -6.66
C ALA A 103 3.59 -4.72 -5.82
N PHE A 104 4.52 -3.79 -6.03
CA PHE A 104 4.51 -2.48 -5.37
C PHE A 104 3.24 -1.68 -5.71
N VAL A 105 2.91 -1.56 -7.01
CA VAL A 105 1.69 -0.85 -7.44
C VAL A 105 0.43 -1.54 -6.92
N ALA A 106 0.40 -2.86 -6.87
CA ALA A 106 -0.72 -3.63 -6.31
C ALA A 106 -0.93 -3.36 -4.81
N ASP A 107 0.14 -3.29 -4.01
CA ASP A 107 0.05 -2.92 -2.59
C ASP A 107 -0.49 -1.50 -2.39
N VAL A 108 -0.02 -0.55 -3.18
CA VAL A 108 -0.52 0.83 -3.12
C VAL A 108 -2.00 0.89 -3.48
N ILE A 109 -2.42 0.17 -4.53
CA ILE A 109 -3.82 0.07 -4.93
C ILE A 109 -4.67 -0.56 -3.82
N ALA A 110 -4.18 -1.59 -3.14
CA ALA A 110 -4.90 -2.24 -2.05
C ALA A 110 -5.14 -1.30 -0.86
N ASN A 111 -4.12 -0.52 -0.47
CA ASN A 111 -4.27 0.50 0.57
C ASN A 111 -5.20 1.63 0.13
N ALA A 112 -5.13 2.07 -1.14
CA ALA A 112 -6.02 3.10 -1.68
C ALA A 112 -7.47 2.63 -1.77
N ALA A 113 -7.72 1.38 -2.17
CA ALA A 113 -9.05 0.78 -2.20
C ALA A 113 -9.66 0.73 -0.79
N ALA A 114 -8.88 0.29 0.21
CA ALA A 114 -9.33 0.32 1.61
C ALA A 114 -9.68 1.75 2.06
N LEU A 115 -8.87 2.75 1.73
CA LEU A 115 -9.19 4.13 2.07
C LEU A 115 -10.47 4.63 1.37
N ALA A 116 -10.68 4.24 0.10
CA ALA A 116 -11.88 4.61 -0.63
C ALA A 116 -13.14 4.00 0.00
N THR A 117 -13.12 2.70 0.32
CA THR A 117 -14.24 2.03 0.99
C THR A 117 -14.50 2.62 2.37
N ALA A 118 -13.46 2.98 3.12
CA ALA A 118 -13.62 3.67 4.40
C ALA A 118 -14.36 5.01 4.22
N ARG A 119 -13.97 5.80 3.22
CA ARG A 119 -14.62 7.08 2.88
C ARG A 119 -16.08 6.92 2.48
N GLU A 120 -16.39 5.94 1.63
CA GLU A 120 -17.77 5.63 1.22
C GLU A 120 -18.68 5.29 2.41
N ARG A 121 -18.11 4.70 3.46
CA ARG A 121 -18.80 4.36 4.71
C ARG A 121 -18.79 5.48 5.75
N GLY A 122 -18.20 6.64 5.43
CA GLY A 122 -18.09 7.77 6.36
C GLY A 122 -17.09 7.53 7.50
N LEU A 123 -16.10 6.64 7.28
CA LEU A 123 -15.05 6.26 8.22
C LEU A 123 -13.70 6.92 7.87
N ASP A 124 -13.72 8.08 7.22
CA ASP A 124 -12.49 8.78 6.83
C ASP A 124 -11.74 9.25 8.08
N PRO A 125 -10.41 9.05 8.17
CA PRO A 125 -9.64 9.47 9.34
C PRO A 125 -9.76 10.99 9.56
N THR A 126 -10.09 11.39 10.78
CA THR A 126 -10.08 12.80 11.17
C THR A 126 -8.65 13.30 11.39
N ASP A 127 -8.43 14.62 11.25
CA ASP A 127 -7.12 15.23 11.53
C ASP A 127 -6.62 14.93 12.95
N ALA A 128 -7.54 14.84 13.93
CA ALA A 128 -7.20 14.50 15.31
C ALA A 128 -6.74 13.05 15.47
N GLU A 129 -7.37 12.10 14.76
CA GLU A 129 -6.95 10.70 14.75
C GLU A 129 -5.60 10.54 14.04
N LEU A 130 -5.40 11.25 12.92
CA LEU A 130 -4.12 11.27 12.22
C LEU A 130 -3.00 11.81 13.10
N GLU A 131 -3.22 12.92 13.80
CA GLU A 131 -2.24 13.50 14.73
C GLU A 131 -1.95 12.56 15.90
N SER A 132 -2.98 11.99 16.53
CA SER A 132 -2.83 11.02 17.61
C SER A 132 -2.06 9.79 17.17
N GLN A 133 -2.40 9.20 16.03
CA GLN A 133 -1.76 8.00 15.52
C GLN A 133 -0.32 8.27 15.07
N THR A 134 -0.07 9.41 14.43
CA THR A 134 1.29 9.85 14.09
C THR A 134 2.14 10.01 15.35
N LEU A 135 1.58 10.61 16.41
CA LEU A 135 2.25 10.73 17.70
C LEU A 135 2.48 9.37 18.35
N THR A 136 1.51 8.46 18.32
CA THR A 136 1.66 7.09 18.83
C THR A 136 2.79 6.37 18.12
N VAL A 137 2.87 6.45 16.79
CA VAL A 137 3.96 5.83 16.02
C VAL A 137 5.30 6.50 16.34
N ALA A 138 5.33 7.83 16.51
CA ALA A 138 6.53 8.56 16.92
C ALA A 138 7.00 8.21 18.35
N LEU A 139 6.07 7.96 19.28
CA LEU A 139 6.37 7.52 20.64
C LEU A 139 6.81 6.06 20.69
N LEU A 140 6.15 5.16 19.95
CA LEU A 140 6.58 3.78 19.78
C LEU A 140 8.00 3.72 19.20
N ARG A 141 8.31 4.59 18.23
CA ARG A 141 9.68 4.81 17.76
C ARG A 141 10.62 5.18 18.89
N GLN A 142 10.28 6.21 19.68
CA GLN A 142 11.15 6.65 20.75
C GLN A 142 11.40 5.51 21.77
N GLN A 143 10.38 4.69 22.03
CA GLN A 143 10.51 3.50 22.87
C GLN A 143 11.39 2.44 22.22
N LEU A 144 11.21 2.13 20.93
CA LEU A 144 12.03 1.16 20.19
C LEU A 144 13.51 1.54 20.15
N LEU A 145 13.81 2.84 19.97
CA LEU A 145 15.17 3.36 19.93
C LEU A 145 15.83 3.47 21.32
N SER A 146 15.03 3.66 22.37
CA SER A 146 15.52 3.76 23.77
C SER A 146 15.51 2.42 24.51
N SER A 147 14.91 1.39 23.94
CA SER A 147 14.83 0.06 24.52
C SER A 147 16.13 -0.72 24.31
N ASP A 148 16.68 -1.23 25.41
CA ASP A 148 17.79 -2.19 25.44
C ASP A 148 17.30 -3.65 25.27
N ILE A 149 16.05 -3.86 24.84
CA ILE A 149 15.47 -5.20 24.66
C ILE A 149 16.05 -5.84 23.39
N PRO A 150 16.76 -6.98 23.48
CA PRO A 150 17.39 -7.63 22.31
C PRO A 150 16.40 -8.13 21.25
N GLU A 151 15.13 -8.35 21.62
CA GLU A 151 14.09 -8.92 20.76
C GLU A 151 13.56 -7.93 19.70
N THR A 152 13.87 -6.63 19.81
CA THR A 152 13.44 -5.61 18.86
C THR A 152 14.49 -5.31 17.78
N GLY A 153 15.63 -6.01 17.76
CA GLY A 153 16.78 -5.66 16.91
C GLY A 153 16.46 -5.49 15.43
N LEU A 154 15.68 -6.41 14.83
CA LEU A 154 15.26 -6.30 13.42
C LEU A 154 14.29 -5.13 13.19
N ALA A 155 13.29 -4.97 14.07
CA ALA A 155 12.31 -3.89 13.98
C ALA A 155 13.00 -2.52 14.15
N ARG A 156 13.95 -2.43 15.08
CA ARG A 156 14.77 -1.25 15.31
C ARG A 156 15.67 -0.94 14.12
N ALA A 157 16.42 -1.92 13.62
CA ALA A 157 17.31 -1.72 12.47
C ALA A 157 16.52 -1.31 11.22
N THR A 158 15.35 -1.92 10.99
CA THR A 158 14.43 -1.55 9.90
C THR A 158 14.01 -0.09 10.05
N PHE A 159 13.66 0.31 11.27
CA PHE A 159 13.23 1.66 11.56
C PHE A 159 14.38 2.69 11.42
N GLU A 160 15.57 2.38 11.91
CA GLU A 160 16.77 3.21 11.77
C GLU A 160 17.13 3.40 10.28
N ALA A 161 17.08 2.33 9.48
CA ALA A 161 17.29 2.43 8.03
C ALA A 161 16.23 3.29 7.34
N GLN A 162 14.96 3.19 7.74
CA GLN A 162 13.90 4.06 7.20
C GLN A 162 14.11 5.53 7.60
N ILE A 163 14.59 5.82 8.81
CA ILE A 163 14.96 7.19 9.22
C ILE A 163 16.07 7.71 8.30
N ASP A 164 17.13 6.93 8.11
CA ASP A 164 18.27 7.34 7.29
C ASP A 164 17.86 7.56 5.83
N ALA A 165 16.92 6.76 5.31
CA ALA A 165 16.45 6.86 3.93
C ALA A 165 15.47 8.01 3.67
N LEU A 166 14.60 8.32 4.65
CA LEU A 166 13.53 9.31 4.49
C LEU A 166 13.90 10.69 5.02
N GLY A 167 14.80 10.79 6.00
CA GLY A 167 15.27 12.04 6.58
C GLY A 167 14.11 12.96 6.99
N ASP A 168 14.08 14.17 6.41
CA ASP A 168 13.08 15.20 6.69
C ASP A 168 11.66 14.81 6.26
N GLU A 169 11.50 13.79 5.41
CA GLU A 169 10.21 13.33 4.91
C GLU A 169 9.61 12.19 5.74
N MET A 170 10.29 11.78 6.82
CA MET A 170 9.80 10.74 7.73
C MET A 170 8.42 11.09 8.29
N ASP A 171 8.19 12.34 8.69
CA ASP A 171 6.88 12.75 9.24
C ASP A 171 5.75 12.64 8.22
N ALA A 172 6.04 12.91 6.94
CA ALA A 172 5.06 12.74 5.86
C ALA A 172 4.74 11.24 5.65
N TYR A 173 5.77 10.39 5.70
CA TYR A 173 5.58 8.94 5.63
C TYR A 173 4.80 8.38 6.82
N LEU A 174 5.08 8.84 8.04
CA LEU A 174 4.34 8.43 9.25
C LEU A 174 2.87 8.82 9.18
N ARG A 175 2.56 10.02 8.67
CA ARG A 175 1.17 10.44 8.43
C ARG A 175 0.47 9.55 7.39
N LEU A 176 1.17 9.18 6.34
CA LEU A 176 0.66 8.26 5.32
C LEU A 176 0.37 6.87 5.90
N LEU A 177 1.27 6.32 6.72
CA LEU A 177 1.03 5.08 7.45
C LEU A 177 -0.15 5.17 8.42
N ALA A 178 -0.26 6.28 9.15
CA ALA A 178 -1.37 6.53 10.07
C ALA A 178 -2.71 6.56 9.33
N ARG A 179 -2.80 7.30 8.22
CA ARG A 179 -3.99 7.38 7.36
C ARG A 179 -4.45 5.99 6.91
N ASP A 180 -3.54 5.23 6.31
CA ASP A 180 -3.84 3.90 5.80
C ASP A 180 -4.19 2.93 6.94
N GLY A 181 -3.52 3.04 8.09
CA GLY A 181 -3.77 2.21 9.26
C GLY A 181 -5.13 2.46 9.92
N ILE A 182 -5.51 3.72 10.11
CA ILE A 182 -6.81 4.10 10.71
C ILE A 182 -7.95 3.63 9.81
N ALA A 183 -7.88 3.92 8.50
CA ALA A 183 -8.91 3.52 7.55
C ALA A 183 -9.10 1.99 7.54
N ARG A 184 -7.99 1.23 7.55
CA ARG A 184 -8.05 -0.24 7.59
C ARG A 184 -8.66 -0.75 8.89
N ASN A 185 -8.25 -0.21 10.03
CA ASN A 185 -8.78 -0.63 11.33
C ASN A 185 -10.27 -0.29 11.49
N ALA A 186 -10.68 0.90 11.06
CA ALA A 186 -12.07 1.32 11.10
C ALA A 186 -12.95 0.39 10.23
N LEU A 187 -12.50 0.07 9.01
CA LEU A 187 -13.19 -0.87 8.13
C LEU A 187 -13.29 -2.27 8.72
N ALA A 188 -12.21 -2.77 9.30
CA ALA A 188 -12.22 -4.10 9.88
C ALA A 188 -13.17 -4.22 11.07
N HIS A 189 -13.23 -3.17 11.90
CA HIS A 189 -14.21 -3.09 12.97
C HIS A 189 -15.65 -3.00 12.44
N ASP A 190 -15.88 -2.20 11.40
CA ASP A 190 -17.20 -2.06 10.77
C ASP A 190 -17.68 -3.36 10.07
N LEU A 191 -16.73 -4.15 9.56
CA LEU A 191 -16.97 -5.43 8.90
C LEU A 191 -16.94 -6.65 9.85
N ASP A 192 -16.72 -6.43 11.16
CA ASP A 192 -16.56 -7.48 12.17
C ASP A 192 -15.52 -8.54 11.79
N LEU A 193 -14.39 -8.09 11.21
CA LEU A 193 -13.32 -8.98 10.75
C LEU A 193 -12.43 -9.44 11.90
N ALA A 194 -12.04 -10.71 11.87
CA ALA A 194 -11.05 -11.24 12.80
C ALA A 194 -9.67 -10.60 12.54
N PRO A 195 -8.77 -10.54 13.54
CA PRO A 195 -7.42 -10.00 13.34
C PRO A 195 -6.61 -10.72 12.26
N THR A 196 -6.89 -12.02 12.03
CA THR A 196 -6.28 -12.81 10.95
C THR A 196 -6.77 -12.39 9.56
N GLU A 197 -7.91 -11.73 9.47
CA GLU A 197 -8.52 -11.25 8.21
C GLU A 197 -8.11 -9.81 7.87
N LEU A 198 -7.56 -9.06 8.84
CA LEU A 198 -7.00 -7.72 8.62
C LEU A 198 -5.94 -7.68 7.52
N GLY A 199 -5.13 -8.74 7.41
CA GLY A 199 -4.06 -8.83 6.41
C GLY A 199 -4.57 -9.05 4.97
N VAL A 200 -5.79 -9.60 4.80
CA VAL A 200 -6.38 -9.89 3.48
C VAL A 200 -7.39 -8.85 3.03
N MET A 201 -8.00 -8.12 3.94
CA MET A 201 -9.05 -7.15 3.62
C MET A 201 -8.62 -6.14 2.53
N PRO A 202 -7.42 -5.50 2.58
CA PRO A 202 -7.00 -4.58 1.52
C PRO A 202 -6.94 -5.24 0.14
N LEU A 203 -6.49 -6.51 0.07
CA LEU A 203 -6.42 -7.26 -1.19
C LEU A 203 -7.82 -7.57 -1.74
N ILE A 204 -8.78 -7.88 -0.87
CA ILE A 204 -10.18 -8.15 -1.28
C ILE A 204 -10.80 -6.87 -1.85
N LEU A 205 -10.64 -5.74 -1.14
CA LEU A 205 -11.18 -4.45 -1.59
C LEU A 205 -10.50 -3.98 -2.89
N ALA A 206 -9.19 -4.24 -3.05
CA ALA A 206 -8.48 -3.98 -4.29
C ALA A 206 -9.07 -4.76 -5.48
N MET A 207 -9.46 -6.01 -5.26
CA MET A 207 -10.07 -6.83 -6.29
C MET A 207 -11.46 -6.32 -6.68
N GLU A 208 -12.29 -5.93 -5.71
CA GLU A 208 -13.61 -5.34 -5.97
C GLU A 208 -13.48 -4.05 -6.80
N ALA A 209 -12.55 -3.17 -6.41
CA ALA A 209 -12.24 -1.95 -7.19
C ALA A 209 -11.70 -2.27 -8.60
N ALA A 210 -10.90 -3.33 -8.74
CA ALA A 210 -10.37 -3.76 -10.02
C ALA A 210 -11.46 -4.30 -10.95
N ASP A 211 -12.40 -5.08 -10.44
CA ASP A 211 -13.50 -5.67 -11.22
C ASP A 211 -14.47 -4.59 -11.74
N ASP A 212 -14.72 -3.54 -10.95
CA ASP A 212 -15.54 -2.40 -11.35
C ASP A 212 -14.80 -1.38 -12.25
N ALA A 213 -13.56 -1.69 -12.66
CA ALA A 213 -12.71 -0.86 -13.51
C ALA A 213 -12.46 0.56 -12.99
N GLN A 214 -12.45 0.75 -11.67
CA GLN A 214 -12.26 2.06 -11.03
C GLN A 214 -10.79 2.37 -10.69
N ILE A 215 -9.86 1.62 -11.29
CA ILE A 215 -8.41 1.77 -11.13
C ILE A 215 -7.83 2.45 -12.37
N GLU A 216 -7.14 3.57 -12.16
CA GLU A 216 -6.34 4.24 -13.18
C GLU A 216 -4.87 4.28 -12.72
N ILE A 217 -3.96 3.88 -13.61
CA ILE A 217 -2.52 3.86 -13.37
C ILE A 217 -1.86 4.78 -14.40
N HIS A 218 -1.00 5.68 -13.95
CA HIS A 218 -0.28 6.58 -14.84
C HIS A 218 0.66 5.78 -15.76
N PRO A 219 0.65 6.02 -17.10
CA PRO A 219 1.42 5.20 -18.06
C PRO A 219 2.94 5.15 -17.80
N SER A 220 3.51 6.21 -17.21
CA SER A 220 4.95 6.26 -16.89
C SER A 220 5.38 5.26 -15.83
N LEU A 221 4.44 4.65 -15.09
CA LEU A 221 4.74 3.57 -14.17
C LEU A 221 5.08 2.26 -14.90
N GLY A 222 4.73 2.14 -16.18
CA GLY A 222 5.02 0.95 -17.00
C GLY A 222 4.30 -0.31 -16.54
N VAL A 223 3.22 -0.17 -15.78
CA VAL A 223 2.41 -1.27 -15.23
C VAL A 223 1.04 -1.28 -15.88
N ASP A 224 0.61 -2.43 -16.38
CA ASP A 224 -0.74 -2.63 -16.87
C ASP A 224 -1.70 -2.96 -15.70
N VAL A 225 -2.90 -2.39 -15.73
CA VAL A 225 -3.98 -2.71 -14.79
C VAL A 225 -4.33 -4.19 -14.84
N ALA A 226 -4.23 -4.83 -16.01
CA ALA A 226 -4.48 -6.26 -16.16
C ALA A 226 -3.46 -7.11 -15.38
N ASP A 227 -2.18 -6.72 -15.38
CA ASP A 227 -1.12 -7.42 -14.66
C ASP A 227 -1.31 -7.27 -13.14
N VAL A 228 -1.66 -6.06 -12.69
CA VAL A 228 -2.01 -5.79 -11.29
C VAL A 228 -3.21 -6.64 -10.85
N ARG A 229 -4.25 -6.74 -11.67
CA ARG A 229 -5.42 -7.56 -11.36
C ARG A 229 -5.04 -9.03 -11.21
N ALA A 230 -4.29 -9.57 -12.17
CA ALA A 230 -3.82 -10.95 -12.12
C ALA A 230 -2.95 -11.21 -10.86
N PHE A 231 -2.12 -10.24 -10.48
CA PHE A 231 -1.32 -10.29 -9.26
C PHE A 231 -2.20 -10.31 -8.00
N LEU A 232 -3.14 -9.37 -7.87
CA LEU A 232 -4.07 -9.30 -6.75
C LEU A 232 -4.92 -10.58 -6.60
N GLU A 233 -5.39 -11.15 -7.72
CA GLU A 233 -6.09 -12.43 -7.73
C GLU A 233 -5.21 -13.60 -7.26
N ALA A 234 -3.94 -13.64 -7.67
CA ALA A 234 -2.99 -14.66 -7.23
C ALA A 234 -2.68 -14.53 -5.73
N GLN A 235 -2.48 -13.31 -5.24
CA GLN A 235 -2.24 -13.01 -3.83
C GLN A 235 -3.45 -13.37 -2.96
N SER A 236 -4.64 -12.95 -3.37
CA SER A 236 -5.90 -13.28 -2.66
C SER A 236 -6.12 -14.79 -2.56
N ARG A 237 -5.92 -15.55 -3.66
CA ARG A 237 -5.99 -17.02 -3.63
C ARG A 237 -4.97 -17.64 -2.69
N SER A 238 -3.73 -17.17 -2.73
CA SER A 238 -2.64 -17.69 -1.90
C SER A 238 -2.89 -17.42 -0.42
N MET A 239 -3.38 -16.23 -0.09
CA MET A 239 -3.66 -15.85 1.30
C MET A 239 -4.90 -16.56 1.84
N ARG A 240 -5.96 -16.74 1.05
CA ARG A 240 -7.10 -17.61 1.43
C ARG A 240 -6.66 -19.05 1.68
N ALA A 241 -5.76 -19.58 0.87
CA ALA A 241 -5.20 -20.91 1.10
C ALA A 241 -4.40 -20.98 2.41
N LEU A 242 -3.58 -19.97 2.72
CA LEU A 242 -2.87 -19.87 3.99
C LEU A 242 -3.80 -19.78 5.19
N LEU A 243 -4.83 -18.94 5.13
CA LEU A 243 -5.84 -18.81 6.20
C LEU A 243 -6.63 -20.12 6.39
N THR A 244 -6.91 -20.85 5.32
CA THR A 244 -7.55 -22.17 5.40
C THR A 244 -6.64 -23.19 6.09
N VAL A 245 -5.34 -23.17 5.80
CA VAL A 245 -4.37 -24.06 6.46
C VAL A 245 -4.16 -23.67 7.92
N GLN A 246 -4.08 -22.38 8.25
CA GLN A 246 -3.99 -21.90 9.63
C GLN A 246 -5.26 -22.21 10.44
N GLY A 247 -6.44 -22.02 9.85
CA GLY A 247 -7.72 -22.41 10.44
C GLY A 247 -7.85 -23.93 10.68
N ALA A 248 -7.19 -24.75 9.86
CA ALA A 248 -7.09 -26.20 10.06
C ALA A 248 -6.01 -26.62 11.08
N MET A 249 -5.11 -25.72 11.47
CA MET A 249 -4.02 -25.96 12.43
C MET A 249 -4.25 -25.34 13.81
N LEU A 250 -5.28 -24.52 13.99
CA LEU A 250 -5.79 -24.20 15.32
C LEU A 250 -6.62 -25.40 15.78
N PRO A 251 -6.11 -26.29 16.67
CA PRO A 251 -7.01 -27.20 17.35
C PRO A 251 -8.06 -26.34 18.04
N ASP A 252 -9.29 -26.83 18.05
CA ASP A 252 -10.39 -26.38 18.88
C ASP A 252 -9.82 -26.09 20.28
N ALA A 253 -9.42 -24.84 20.52
CA ALA A 253 -8.94 -24.38 21.79
C ALA A 253 -10.21 -24.21 22.58
N GLY A 254 -10.72 -25.35 23.07
CA GLY A 254 -11.94 -25.46 23.81
C GLY A 254 -12.02 -24.26 24.74
N LEU A 255 -13.00 -23.41 24.46
CA LEU A 255 -13.47 -22.42 25.39
C LEU A 255 -13.74 -23.21 26.67
N VAL A 256 -12.86 -23.03 27.65
CA VAL A 256 -13.15 -23.44 29.01
C VAL A 256 -14.30 -22.52 29.42
N ASP A 257 -15.51 -23.06 29.40
CA ASP A 257 -16.59 -22.57 30.24
C ASP A 257 -16.04 -22.57 31.67
N ASP A 258 -15.85 -21.36 32.23
CA ASP A 258 -16.13 -20.99 33.62
C ASP A 258 -16.14 -19.45 33.78
#